data_AF-W9BUR5-F1
#
_entry.id   AF-W9BUR5-F1
#
_cell.length_a   1.000
_cell.length_b   1.000
_cell.length_c   1.000
_cell.angle_alpha   90.00
_cell.angle_beta   90.00
_cell.angle_gamma   90.00
#
_symmetry.space_group_name_H-M   'P 1'
#
loop_
_entity.id
_entity.type
_entity.pdbx_description
1 polymer ?
#
loop_
_entity_poly.entity_id
_entity_poly.type
_entity_poly.pdbx_seq_one_letter_code
_entity_poly.pdbx_strand_id
1 'polypeptide(L)'
;MSVILIDHLPWMCALVATLAALELLRRLRLAERERHALSLDNNRIALSLDLALSVGRIGNWQFERSETSLIWSDEVFAIHHRDRRRGQPALHEAICYYHPDDRLKVRDAVQRSLDQGEDFDFHARIVTDLGEMRDVLVRGTCRYGRDGTTIGVLGFIIDLGPATDQATV
;
A
#
# COMPACT_ATOMS: atom_id res chain seq x y z
N MET A 1 -58.29 43.50 14.47
CA MET A 1 -58.27 42.02 14.58
C MET A 1 -56.87 41.53 14.21
N SER A 2 -55.85 41.87 15.02
CA SER A 2 -54.42 41.73 14.65
C SER A 2 -53.50 41.33 15.81
N VAL A 3 -54.03 40.97 16.98
CA VAL A 3 -53.23 40.72 18.21
C VAL A 3 -52.93 39.23 18.42
N ILE A 4 -53.73 38.32 17.86
CA ILE A 4 -53.58 36.85 18.08
C ILE A 4 -52.38 36.26 17.30
N LEU A 5 -51.84 36.96 16.31
CA LEU A 5 -50.75 36.43 15.47
C LEU A 5 -49.36 36.49 16.14
N ILE A 6 -49.19 37.28 17.21
CA ILE A 6 -47.87 37.53 17.83
C ILE A 6 -47.60 36.60 19.03
N ASP A 7 -48.63 36.16 19.76
CA ASP A 7 -48.47 35.34 20.98
C ASP A 7 -48.05 33.88 20.72
N HIS A 8 -48.25 33.37 19.50
CA HIS A 8 -47.85 32.01 19.11
C HIS A 8 -46.47 31.92 18.47
N LEU A 9 -45.87 33.07 18.13
CA LEU A 9 -44.57 33.16 17.45
C LEU A 9 -43.41 32.51 18.25
N PRO A 10 -43.31 32.66 19.59
CA PRO A 10 -42.24 32.03 20.37
C PRO A 10 -42.34 30.50 20.36
N TRP A 11 -43.56 29.94 20.40
CA TRP A 11 -43.79 28.49 20.42
C TRP A 11 -43.52 27.87 19.05
N MET A 12 -43.84 28.58 17.97
CA MET A 12 -43.49 28.17 16.63
C MET A 12 -41.96 28.15 16.41
N CYS A 13 -41.23 29.17 16.88
CA CYS A 13 -39.78 29.20 16.81
C CYS A 13 -39.13 28.04 17.60
N ALA A 14 -39.62 27.76 18.81
CA ALA A 14 -39.13 26.65 19.62
C ALA A 14 -39.37 25.28 18.95
N LEU A 15 -40.54 25.09 18.32
CA LEU A 15 -40.85 23.87 17.58
C LEU A 15 -39.95 23.70 16.35
N VAL A 16 -39.78 24.76 15.55
CA VAL A 16 -38.91 24.73 14.37
C VAL A 16 -37.46 24.46 14.74
N ALA A 17 -36.95 25.10 15.80
CA ALA A 17 -35.60 24.85 16.31
C ALA A 17 -35.42 23.39 16.76
N THR A 18 -36.42 22.83 17.43
CA THR A 18 -36.40 21.44 17.90
C THR A 18 -36.42 20.45 16.74
N LEU A 19 -37.26 20.69 15.73
CA LEU A 19 -37.33 19.86 14.52
C LEU A 19 -36.03 19.95 13.71
N ALA A 20 -35.44 21.14 13.58
CA ALA A 20 -34.15 21.33 12.95
C ALA A 20 -33.03 20.60 13.70
N ALA A 21 -33.01 20.67 15.03
CA ALA A 21 -32.06 19.94 15.86
C ALA A 21 -32.23 18.41 15.72
N LEU A 22 -33.47 17.91 15.70
CA LEU A 22 -33.75 16.49 15.50
C LEU A 22 -33.30 16.00 14.11
N GLU A 23 -33.54 16.79 13.07
CA GLU A 23 -33.11 16.49 11.71
C GLU A 23 -31.58 16.48 11.59
N LEU A 24 -30.89 17.45 12.21
CA LEU A 24 -29.43 17.47 12.27
C LEU A 24 -28.89 16.23 13.00
N LEU A 25 -29.47 15.86 14.14
CA LEU A 25 -29.08 14.66 14.88
C LEU A 25 -29.29 13.37 14.06
N ARG A 26 -30.36 13.29 13.26
CA ARG A 26 -30.59 12.17 12.35
C ARG A 26 -29.51 12.10 11.28
N ARG A 27 -29.18 13.23 10.64
CA ARG A 27 -28.11 13.31 9.61
C ARG A 27 -26.75 12.91 10.17
N LEU A 28 -26.41 13.39 11.36
CA LEU A 28 -25.16 13.02 12.04
C LEU A 28 -25.07 11.52 12.30
N ARG A 29 -26.14 10.91 12.84
CA ARG A 29 -26.19 9.46 13.09
C ARG A 29 -26.12 8.63 11.82
N LEU A 30 -26.73 9.09 10.73
CA LEU A 30 -26.65 8.41 9.43
C LEU A 30 -25.23 8.45 8.89
N ALA A 31 -24.60 9.63 8.87
CA ALA A 31 -23.22 9.78 8.43
C ALA A 31 -22.23 8.96 9.27
N GLU A 32 -22.45 8.89 10.59
CA GLU A 32 -21.61 8.08 11.49
C GLU A 32 -21.76 6.58 11.19
N ARG A 33 -22.98 6.09 10.96
CA ARG A 33 -23.22 4.70 10.56
C ARG A 33 -22.60 4.36 9.21
N GLU A 34 -22.72 5.26 8.24
CA GLU A 34 -22.10 5.10 6.91
C GLU A 34 -20.58 5.01 7.04
N ARG A 35 -19.96 5.92 7.82
CA ARG A 35 -18.52 5.88 8.10
C ARG A 35 -18.10 4.59 8.79
N HIS A 36 -18.87 4.13 9.78
CA HIS A 36 -18.60 2.86 10.46
C HIS A 36 -18.72 1.67 9.49
N ALA A 37 -19.75 1.64 8.64
CA ALA A 37 -19.93 0.58 7.66
C ALA A 37 -18.77 0.56 6.63
N LEU A 38 -18.37 1.73 6.13
CA LEU A 38 -17.21 1.87 5.23
C LEU A 38 -15.90 1.42 5.91
N SER A 39 -15.72 1.75 7.19
CA SER A 39 -14.54 1.31 7.96
C SER A 39 -14.50 -0.21 8.13
N LEU A 40 -15.64 -0.83 8.42
CA LEU A 40 -15.74 -2.29 8.52
C LEU A 40 -15.46 -2.97 7.17
N ASP A 41 -15.97 -2.41 6.08
CA ASP A 41 -15.74 -2.94 4.74
C ASP A 41 -14.26 -2.82 4.32
N ASN A 42 -13.66 -1.65 4.52
CA ASN A 42 -12.23 -1.43 4.32
C ASN A 42 -11.37 -2.41 5.14
N ASN A 43 -11.73 -2.63 6.41
CA ASN A 43 -11.01 -3.58 7.25
C ASN A 43 -11.14 -5.03 6.74
N ARG A 44 -12.33 -5.42 6.27
CA ARG A 44 -12.54 -6.76 5.68
C ARG A 44 -11.71 -6.95 4.42
N ILE A 45 -11.70 -5.96 3.54
CA ILE A 45 -10.89 -5.99 2.32
C ILE A 45 -9.40 -6.06 2.67
N ALA A 46 -8.94 -5.25 3.62
CA ALA A 46 -7.56 -5.25 4.09
C ALA A 46 -7.14 -6.60 4.66
N LEU A 47 -7.96 -7.22 5.52
CA LEU A 47 -7.71 -8.55 6.07
C LEU A 47 -7.68 -9.65 5.00
N SER A 48 -8.61 -9.60 4.05
CA SER A 48 -8.64 -10.56 2.94
C SER A 48 -7.40 -10.44 2.05
N LEU A 49 -6.93 -9.21 1.82
CA LEU A 49 -5.73 -8.95 1.03
C LEU A 49 -4.48 -9.43 1.76
N ASP A 50 -4.35 -9.12 3.06
CA ASP A 50 -3.24 -9.56 3.90
C ASP A 50 -3.11 -11.09 3.92
N LEU A 51 -4.24 -11.79 4.09
CA LEU A 51 -4.27 -13.25 4.03
C LEU A 51 -3.84 -13.78 2.66
N ALA A 52 -4.34 -13.18 1.57
CA ALA A 52 -3.99 -13.60 0.22
C ALA A 52 -2.48 -13.40 -0.08
N LEU A 53 -1.92 -12.26 0.37
CA LEU A 53 -0.51 -11.95 0.21
C LEU A 53 0.37 -12.90 1.05
N SER A 54 0.00 -13.16 2.30
CA SER A 54 0.75 -14.06 3.18
C SER A 54 0.71 -15.52 2.67
N VAL A 55 -0.47 -16.02 2.30
CA VAL A 55 -0.61 -17.39 1.75
C VAL A 55 0.15 -17.54 0.43
N GLY A 56 0.14 -16.50 -0.41
CA GLY A 56 0.87 -16.48 -1.67
C GLY A 56 2.36 -16.20 -1.55
N ARG A 57 2.89 -15.94 -0.34
CA ARG A 57 4.28 -15.50 -0.10
C ARG A 57 4.65 -14.28 -0.96
N ILE A 58 3.74 -13.32 -0.99
CA ILE A 58 3.82 -12.09 -1.78
C ILE A 58 4.14 -10.93 -0.84
N GLY A 59 5.37 -10.43 -0.95
CA GLY A 59 5.77 -9.19 -0.30
C GLY A 59 5.49 -7.98 -1.18
N ASN A 60 5.14 -6.84 -0.55
CA ASN A 60 5.06 -5.57 -1.25
C ASN A 60 6.24 -4.69 -0.86
N TRP A 61 6.69 -3.88 -1.81
CA TRP A 61 7.76 -2.93 -1.59
C TRP A 61 7.47 -1.62 -2.30
N GLN A 62 8.00 -0.54 -1.77
CA GLN A 62 7.86 0.80 -2.32
C GLN A 62 9.16 1.55 -2.21
N PHE A 63 9.57 2.19 -3.29
CA PHE A 63 10.68 3.12 -3.32
C PHE A 63 10.16 4.52 -3.61
N GLU A 64 10.52 5.49 -2.76
CA GLU A 64 10.21 6.91 -2.95
C GLU A 64 11.48 7.69 -3.29
N ARG A 65 11.47 8.41 -4.41
CA ARG A 65 12.64 9.12 -4.93
C ARG A 65 13.03 10.32 -4.06
N SER A 66 12.05 11.04 -3.51
CA SER A 66 12.30 12.25 -2.72
C SER A 66 13.04 11.96 -1.42
N GLU A 67 12.69 10.85 -0.77
CA GLU A 67 13.26 10.43 0.52
C GLU A 67 14.38 9.41 0.34
N THR A 68 14.58 8.91 -0.88
CA THR A 68 15.43 7.75 -1.18
C THR A 68 15.10 6.58 -0.25
N SER A 69 13.83 6.45 0.12
CA SER A 69 13.35 5.50 1.11
C SER A 69 12.81 4.27 0.38
N LEU A 70 13.32 3.10 0.77
CA LEU A 70 12.78 1.82 0.36
C LEU A 70 12.00 1.26 1.55
N ILE A 71 10.75 0.89 1.31
CA ILE A 71 9.84 0.35 2.32
C ILE A 71 9.52 -1.08 1.90
N TRP A 72 9.82 -2.01 2.78
CA TRP A 72 9.49 -3.43 2.68
C TRP A 72 8.33 -3.76 3.60
N SER A 73 7.38 -4.55 3.09
CA SER A 73 6.39 -5.21 3.93
C SER A 73 7.01 -6.30 4.79
N ASP A 74 6.27 -6.71 5.81
CA ASP A 74 6.63 -7.79 6.73
C ASP A 74 6.98 -9.09 5.98
N GLU A 75 6.25 -9.38 4.90
CA GLU A 75 6.48 -10.54 4.05
C GLU A 75 7.77 -10.41 3.24
N VAL A 76 8.18 -9.21 2.79
CA VAL A 76 9.49 -9.05 2.14
C VAL A 76 10.64 -9.34 3.11
N PHE A 77 10.52 -8.91 4.37
CA PHE A 77 11.50 -9.28 5.41
C PHE A 77 11.54 -10.79 5.62
N ALA A 78 10.38 -11.45 5.66
CA ALA A 78 10.27 -12.90 5.80
C ALA A 78 10.92 -13.66 4.64
N ILE A 79 10.64 -13.25 3.39
CA ILE A 79 11.22 -13.82 2.17
C ILE A 79 12.75 -13.73 2.18
N HIS A 80 13.30 -12.61 2.64
CA HIS A 80 14.75 -12.38 2.71
C HIS A 80 15.40 -12.94 3.99
N HIS A 81 14.61 -13.50 4.91
CA HIS A 81 15.03 -13.87 6.27
C HIS A 81 15.75 -12.75 7.04
N ARG A 82 15.43 -11.48 6.74
CA ARG A 82 16.08 -10.31 7.33
C ARG A 82 15.38 -9.92 8.63
N ASP A 83 16.16 -9.67 9.69
CA ASP A 83 15.61 -9.15 10.95
C ASP A 83 15.08 -7.71 10.77
N ARG A 84 13.80 -7.52 11.07
CA ARG A 84 13.10 -6.22 11.03
C ARG A 84 13.71 -5.19 11.97
N ARG A 85 14.42 -5.61 13.03
CA ARG A 85 15.13 -4.71 13.95
C ARG A 85 16.26 -3.93 13.28
N ARG A 86 16.75 -4.39 12.11
CA ARG A 86 17.70 -3.65 11.27
C ARG A 86 17.06 -2.46 10.55
N GLY A 87 15.74 -2.34 10.60
CA GLY A 87 15.00 -1.32 9.87
C GLY A 87 14.95 -1.58 8.37
N GLN A 88 14.43 -0.59 7.66
CA GLN A 88 14.30 -0.62 6.22
C GLN A 88 15.68 -0.57 5.54
N PRO A 89 15.98 -1.45 4.56
CA PRO A 89 17.25 -1.42 3.87
C PRO A 89 17.34 -0.22 2.93
N ALA A 90 18.56 0.21 2.64
CA ALA A 90 18.77 1.12 1.52
C ALA A 90 18.57 0.39 0.18
N LEU A 91 18.25 1.11 -0.89
CA LEU A 91 18.05 0.49 -2.22
C LEU A 91 19.26 -0.34 -2.68
N HIS A 92 20.48 0.17 -2.46
CA HIS A 92 21.70 -0.56 -2.83
C HIS A 92 21.89 -1.84 -2.00
N GLU A 93 21.48 -1.83 -0.73
CA GLU A 93 21.52 -2.99 0.16
C GLU A 93 20.49 -4.04 -0.26
N ALA A 94 19.28 -3.60 -0.62
CA ALA A 94 18.26 -4.47 -1.19
C ALA A 94 18.74 -5.16 -2.48
N ILE A 95 19.43 -4.44 -3.37
CA ILE A 95 20.00 -5.02 -4.60
C ILE A 95 21.07 -6.09 -4.27
N CYS A 96 21.79 -5.98 -3.15
CA CYS A 96 22.80 -6.96 -2.76
C CYS A 96 22.20 -8.33 -2.38
N TYR A 97 20.91 -8.41 -2.04
CA TYR A 97 20.24 -9.69 -1.81
C TYR A 97 20.06 -10.50 -3.10
N TYR A 98 20.04 -9.88 -4.28
CA TYR A 98 19.96 -10.63 -5.52
C TYR A 98 21.27 -11.38 -5.79
N HIS A 99 21.16 -12.54 -6.43
CA HIS A 99 22.30 -13.34 -6.88
C HIS A 99 23.23 -12.49 -7.75
N PRO A 100 24.57 -12.60 -7.63
CA PRO A 100 25.53 -11.77 -8.36
C PRO A 100 25.23 -11.63 -9.86
N ASP A 101 24.82 -12.71 -10.52
CA ASP A 101 24.47 -12.72 -11.95
C ASP A 101 23.20 -11.93 -12.29
N ASP A 102 22.27 -11.83 -11.34
CA ASP A 102 20.99 -11.13 -11.52
C ASP A 102 21.07 -9.64 -11.14
N ARG A 103 22.06 -9.23 -10.33
CA ARG A 103 22.18 -7.85 -9.81
C ARG A 103 22.22 -6.78 -10.88
N LEU A 104 22.89 -7.03 -12.01
CA LEU A 104 22.99 -6.05 -13.09
C LEU A 104 21.61 -5.83 -13.74
N LYS A 105 20.93 -6.92 -14.11
CA LYS A 105 19.57 -6.90 -14.64
C LYS A 105 18.59 -6.15 -13.73
N VAL A 106 18.64 -6.43 -12.41
CA VAL A 106 17.77 -5.76 -11.43
C VAL A 106 18.05 -4.26 -11.36
N ARG A 107 19.34 -3.88 -11.29
CA ARG A 107 19.74 -2.46 -11.24
C ARG A 107 19.26 -1.71 -12.47
N ASP A 108 19.45 -2.30 -13.66
CA ASP A 108 19.07 -1.66 -14.92
C ASP A 108 17.55 -1.52 -15.05
N ALA A 109 16.78 -2.53 -14.59
CA ALA A 109 15.31 -2.44 -14.55
C ALA A 109 14.83 -1.33 -13.62
N VAL A 110 15.37 -1.26 -12.39
CA VAL A 110 15.02 -0.20 -11.43
C VAL A 110 15.42 1.18 -11.96
N GLN A 111 16.61 1.31 -12.56
CA GLN A 111 17.09 2.59 -13.09
C GLN A 111 16.21 3.07 -14.26
N ARG A 112 15.87 2.20 -15.21
CA ARG A 112 14.95 2.54 -16.31
C ARG A 112 13.57 2.95 -15.78
N SER A 113 13.08 2.26 -14.76
CA SER A 113 11.82 2.64 -14.11
C SER A 113 11.87 4.07 -13.53
N LEU A 114 12.95 4.41 -12.83
CA LEU A 114 13.11 5.72 -12.21
C LEU A 114 13.36 6.85 -13.20
N ASP A 115 14.09 6.58 -14.29
CA ASP A 115 14.49 7.61 -15.25
C ASP A 115 13.51 7.77 -16.41
N GLN A 116 12.89 6.68 -16.85
CA GLN A 116 12.09 6.61 -18.07
C GLN A 116 10.61 6.35 -17.79
N GLY A 117 10.24 6.01 -16.55
CA GLY A 117 8.85 5.66 -16.22
C GLY A 117 8.46 4.26 -16.73
N GLU A 118 9.43 3.38 -16.92
CA GLU A 118 9.15 2.02 -17.40
C GLU A 118 8.76 1.10 -16.25
N ASP A 119 7.56 0.52 -16.34
CA ASP A 119 7.18 -0.63 -15.54
C ASP A 119 8.07 -1.83 -15.89
N PHE A 120 8.33 -2.69 -14.90
CA PHE A 120 9.16 -3.87 -15.11
C PHE A 120 8.60 -5.11 -14.44
N ASP A 121 8.95 -6.25 -15.03
CA ASP A 121 8.69 -7.57 -14.50
C ASP A 121 9.91 -8.45 -14.84
N PHE A 122 10.47 -9.13 -13.84
CA PHE A 122 11.54 -10.10 -14.07
C PHE A 122 11.52 -11.24 -13.06
N HIS A 123 12.03 -12.38 -13.51
CA HIS A 123 12.47 -13.48 -12.65
C HIS A 123 13.91 -13.24 -12.22
N ALA A 124 14.23 -13.48 -10.95
CA ALA A 124 15.59 -13.41 -10.43
C ALA A 124 15.78 -14.39 -9.26
N ARG A 125 17.04 -14.61 -8.88
CA ARG A 125 17.37 -15.33 -7.66
C ARG A 125 17.78 -14.35 -6.56
N ILE A 126 17.34 -14.61 -5.33
CA ILE A 126 17.85 -13.93 -4.13
C ILE A 126 18.62 -14.91 -3.26
N VAL A 127 19.55 -14.39 -2.48
CA VAL A 127 20.28 -15.08 -1.41
C VAL A 127 19.86 -14.42 -0.10
N THR A 128 19.16 -15.17 0.74
CA THR A 128 18.62 -14.67 2.02
C THR A 128 19.70 -14.46 3.08
N ASP A 129 19.39 -13.79 4.19
CA ASP A 129 20.33 -13.62 5.33
C ASP A 129 20.76 -14.98 5.95
N LEU A 130 20.00 -16.05 5.70
CA LEU A 130 20.34 -17.43 6.10
C LEU A 130 21.20 -18.17 5.05
N GLY A 131 21.53 -17.53 3.92
CA GLY A 131 22.30 -18.13 2.83
C GLY A 131 21.49 -19.02 1.90
N GLU A 132 20.17 -19.14 2.10
CA GLU A 132 19.30 -19.88 1.18
C GLU A 132 19.12 -19.12 -0.13
N MET A 133 19.16 -19.83 -1.26
CA MET A 133 18.84 -19.28 -2.56
C MET A 133 17.37 -19.54 -2.91
N ARG A 134 16.67 -18.50 -3.36
CA ARG A 134 15.25 -18.57 -3.75
C ARG A 134 14.98 -17.94 -5.10
N ASP A 135 14.07 -18.55 -5.84
CA ASP A 135 13.52 -17.97 -7.06
C ASP A 135 12.42 -16.98 -6.70
N VAL A 136 12.49 -15.79 -7.29
CA VAL A 136 11.50 -14.73 -7.06
C VAL A 136 11.03 -14.13 -8.38
N LEU A 137 9.75 -13.78 -8.41
CA LEU A 137 9.17 -12.89 -9.41
C LEU A 137 9.08 -11.48 -8.82
N VAL A 138 9.56 -10.47 -9.53
CA VAL A 138 9.52 -9.09 -9.07
C VAL A 138 8.84 -8.24 -10.13
N ARG A 139 7.81 -7.51 -9.71
CA ARG A 139 7.12 -6.54 -10.56
C ARG A 139 7.14 -5.18 -9.91
N GLY A 140 7.45 -4.14 -10.69
CA GLY A 140 7.42 -2.74 -10.26
C GLY A 140 6.66 -1.87 -11.25
N THR A 141 5.85 -0.97 -10.72
CA THR A 141 5.10 0.05 -11.48
C THR A 141 5.47 1.44 -11.00
N CYS A 142 5.68 2.35 -11.94
CA CYS A 142 6.03 3.73 -11.65
C CYS A 142 4.86 4.49 -11.02
N ARG A 143 5.19 5.34 -10.04
CA ARG A 143 4.29 6.36 -9.51
C ARG A 143 4.69 7.70 -10.06
N TYR A 144 3.69 8.45 -10.51
CA TYR A 144 3.87 9.75 -11.13
C TYR A 144 3.39 10.87 -10.21
N GLY A 145 4.16 11.96 -10.20
CA GLY A 145 3.77 13.23 -9.63
C GLY A 145 2.72 13.94 -10.49
N ARG A 146 2.21 15.08 -10.00
CA ARG A 146 1.21 15.89 -10.72
C ARG A 146 1.75 16.46 -12.04
N ASP A 147 3.06 16.60 -12.16
CA ASP A 147 3.80 17.09 -13.32
C ASP A 147 4.19 15.97 -14.30
N GLY A 148 3.81 14.72 -14.04
CA GLY A 148 4.16 13.56 -14.87
C GLY A 148 5.57 13.02 -14.62
N THR A 149 6.30 13.55 -13.64
CA THR A 149 7.62 13.02 -13.26
C THR A 149 7.49 11.75 -12.43
N THR A 150 8.42 10.81 -12.59
CA THR A 150 8.45 9.60 -11.75
C THR A 150 8.92 9.96 -10.34
N ILE A 151 7.99 9.86 -9.38
CA ILE A 151 8.24 10.14 -7.96
C ILE A 151 8.66 8.89 -7.19
N GLY A 152 8.34 7.70 -7.69
CA GLY A 152 8.73 6.46 -7.04
C GLY A 152 8.30 5.23 -7.81
N VAL A 153 8.54 4.06 -7.22
CA VAL A 153 8.15 2.76 -7.76
C VAL A 153 7.45 1.99 -6.65
N LEU A 154 6.32 1.35 -6.96
CA LEU A 154 5.66 0.40 -6.06
C LEU A 154 5.63 -0.96 -6.72
N GLY A 155 5.73 -2.03 -5.95
CA GLY A 155 5.81 -3.35 -6.53
C GLY A 155 5.54 -4.47 -5.56
N PHE A 156 5.62 -5.67 -6.10
CA PHE A 156 5.56 -6.91 -5.35
C PHE A 156 6.76 -7.79 -5.66
N ILE A 157 7.08 -8.65 -4.72
CA ILE A 157 8.02 -9.76 -4.85
C ILE A 157 7.28 -11.03 -4.44
N ILE A 158 7.28 -12.03 -5.30
CA ILE A 158 6.63 -13.31 -5.06
C ILE A 158 7.72 -14.35 -4.91
N ASP A 159 7.69 -15.07 -3.80
CA ASP A 159 8.60 -16.19 -3.56
C ASP A 159 8.08 -17.46 -4.21
N LEU A 160 8.81 -17.92 -5.23
CA LEU A 160 8.48 -19.13 -5.99
C LEU A 160 9.03 -20.40 -5.33
N GLY A 161 9.81 -20.27 -4.24
CA GLY A 161 10.43 -21.37 -3.52
C GLY A 161 11.95 -21.43 -3.68
N PRO A 162 12.56 -22.56 -3.27
CA PRO A 162 13.99 -22.80 -3.43
C PRO A 162 14.40 -22.64 -4.89
N ALA A 163 15.55 -22.00 -5.12
CA ALA A 163 16.04 -21.79 -6.47
C ALA A 163 16.23 -23.14 -7.18
N THR A 164 15.54 -23.33 -8.29
CA THR A 164 15.74 -24.50 -9.14
C THR A 164 16.89 -24.14 -10.07
N ASP A 165 17.90 -25.00 -10.16
CA ASP A 165 19.01 -24.82 -11.10
C ASP A 165 18.48 -25.03 -12.54
N GLN A 166 17.76 -24.03 -13.06
CA GLN A 166 17.36 -23.98 -14.46
C GLN A 166 18.55 -23.47 -15.28
N ALA A 167 19.55 -24.33 -15.40
CA ALA A 167 20.47 -24.27 -16.52
C ALA A 167 19.66 -24.57 -17.80
N THR A 168 19.45 -23.54 -18.61
CA THR A 168 19.23 -23.59 -20.08
C THR A 168 18.05 -24.43 -20.60
N VAL A 169 17.10 -23.75 -21.23
CA VAL A 169 16.51 -24.22 -22.49
C VAL A 169 16.55 -23.07 -23.49
#